data_AF-A0A4D8S1X9-F1
#
_entry.id   AF-A0A4D8S1X9-F1
#
_cell.length_a   1.000
_cell.length_b   1.000
_cell.length_c   1.000
_cell.angle_alpha   90.00
_cell.angle_beta   90.00
_cell.angle_gamma   90.00
#
_symmetry.space_group_name_H-M   'P 1'
#
loop_
_entity.id
_entity.type
_entity.pdbx_description
1 polymer ?
#
loop_
_entity_poly.entity_id
_entity_poly.type
_entity_poly.pdbx_seq_one_letter_code
_entity_poly.pdbx_strand_id
1 'polypeptide(L)'
;MFAVISPSSYPKLALILEKFSGYKLIVTTYGVSYALQNHINIDYALDRGVWVRAYSHKPGTFSGLPMHEAEAIMVASDLQAILIASDEKVKKEAERLGVKVVSPD
;
A
#
# COMPACT_ATOMS: atom_id res chain seq x y z
N MET A 1 -5.45 13.82 -4.58
CA MET A 1 -6.03 12.66 -3.86
C MET A 1 -4.92 11.66 -3.57
N PHE A 2 -4.95 10.94 -2.44
CA PHE A 2 -3.91 9.98 -2.08
C PHE A 2 -4.29 8.57 -2.51
N ALA A 3 -3.29 7.76 -2.85
CA ALA A 3 -3.45 6.34 -3.07
C ALA A 3 -2.29 5.60 -2.39
N VAL A 4 -2.61 4.61 -1.57
CA VAL A 4 -1.62 3.80 -0.86
C VAL A 4 -1.48 2.47 -1.57
N ILE A 5 -0.25 2.04 -1.81
CA ILE A 5 0.06 0.78 -2.50
C ILE A 5 0.35 -0.28 -1.45
N SER A 6 -0.49 -1.33 -1.41
CA SER A 6 -0.25 -2.51 -0.58
C SER A 6 0.92 -3.34 -1.16
N PRO A 7 1.75 -3.97 -0.31
CA PRO A 7 2.85 -4.83 -0.75
C PRO A 7 2.44 -5.95 -1.71
N SER A 8 1.23 -6.50 -1.57
CA SER A 8 0.64 -7.48 -2.49
C SER A 8 0.57 -7.00 -3.96
N SER A 9 0.63 -5.69 -4.20
CA SER A 9 0.61 -5.09 -5.53
C SER A 9 1.99 -4.68 -6.05
N TYR A 10 3.07 -4.88 -5.29
CA TYR A 10 4.40 -4.44 -5.68
C TYR A 10 4.98 -5.09 -6.96
N PRO A 11 4.66 -6.35 -7.30
CA PRO A 11 5.06 -6.91 -8.60
C PRO A 11 4.53 -6.11 -9.81
N LYS A 12 3.52 -5.24 -9.62
CA LYS A 12 2.89 -4.42 -10.65
C LYS A 12 3.17 -2.92 -10.50
N LEU A 13 4.23 -2.53 -9.79
CA LEU A 13 4.54 -1.10 -9.53
C LEU A 13 4.56 -0.23 -10.79
N ALA A 14 5.19 -0.69 -11.88
CA ALA A 14 5.25 0.06 -13.13
C ALA A 14 3.85 0.39 -13.68
N LEU A 15 2.98 -0.63 -13.76
CA LEU A 15 1.58 -0.46 -14.19
C LEU A 15 0.81 0.50 -13.27
N ILE A 16 1.01 0.37 -11.96
CA ILE A 16 0.33 1.20 -10.95
C ILE A 16 0.74 2.66 -11.09
N LEU A 17 2.04 2.93 -11.30
CA LEU A 17 2.57 4.28 -11.44
C LEU A 17 1.98 5.00 -12.66
N GLU A 18 1.80 4.30 -13.76
CA GLU A 18 1.17 4.84 -14.97
C GLU A 18 -0.32 5.09 -14.77
N LYS A 19 -1.05 4.04 -14.34
CA LYS A 19 -2.52 4.04 -14.20
C LYS A 19 -3.02 5.04 -13.15
N PHE A 20 -2.26 5.24 -12.08
CA PHE A 20 -2.63 6.10 -10.96
C PHE A 20 -1.77 7.38 -10.90
N SER A 21 -1.20 7.83 -12.02
CA SER A 21 -0.40 9.05 -12.12
C SER A 21 -1.08 10.34 -11.64
N GLY A 22 -2.42 10.39 -11.64
CA GLY A 22 -3.19 11.50 -11.06
C GLY A 22 -3.29 11.51 -9.53
N TYR A 23 -2.77 10.48 -8.86
CA TYR A 23 -2.75 10.35 -7.41
C TYR A 23 -1.39 10.64 -6.83
N LYS A 24 -1.39 11.08 -5.57
CA LYS A 24 -0.18 11.09 -4.77
C LYS A 24 0.02 9.71 -4.16
N LEU A 25 0.90 8.94 -4.80
CA LEU A 25 1.17 7.55 -4.47
C LEU A 25 2.04 7.43 -3.22
N ILE A 26 1.68 6.50 -2.35
CA ILE A 26 2.32 6.27 -1.06
C ILE A 26 2.61 4.78 -0.89
N VAL A 27 3.81 4.47 -0.41
CA VAL A 27 4.18 3.17 0.16
C VAL A 27 4.48 3.34 1.64
N THR A 28 4.48 2.25 2.39
CA THR A 28 4.74 2.29 3.83
C THR A 28 6.11 1.73 4.18
N THR A 29 6.60 1.99 5.39
CA THR A 29 7.92 1.54 5.83
C THR A 29 8.07 0.03 5.85
N TYR A 30 7.09 -0.71 6.40
CA TYR A 30 7.08 -2.16 6.32
C TYR A 30 6.90 -2.66 4.89
N GLY A 31 6.22 -1.88 4.04
CA GLY A 31 6.17 -2.13 2.60
C GLY A 31 7.54 -2.05 1.96
N VAL A 32 8.30 -0.98 2.19
CA VAL A 32 9.69 -0.85 1.70
C VAL A 32 10.54 -2.02 2.20
N SER A 33 10.45 -2.38 3.48
CA SER A 33 11.17 -3.56 4.02
C SER A 33 10.77 -4.86 3.32
N TYR A 34 9.48 -5.07 3.05
CA TYR A 34 8.99 -6.22 2.30
C TYR A 34 9.59 -6.26 0.89
N ALA A 35 9.63 -5.13 0.19
CA ALA A 35 10.20 -5.06 -1.15
C ALA A 35 11.69 -5.44 -1.15
N LEU A 36 12.47 -4.91 -0.21
CA LEU A 36 13.89 -5.21 -0.06
C LEU A 36 14.13 -6.70 0.24
N GLN A 37 13.34 -7.28 1.14
CA GLN A 37 13.44 -8.71 1.50
C GLN A 37 13.07 -9.65 0.34
N ASN A 38 12.17 -9.22 -0.55
CA ASN A 38 11.69 -10.02 -1.68
C ASN A 38 12.33 -9.63 -3.01
N HIS A 39 13.42 -8.84 -2.99
CA HIS A 39 14.14 -8.39 -4.18
C HIS A 39 13.26 -7.67 -5.22
N ILE A 40 12.24 -6.94 -4.76
CA ILE A 40 11.40 -6.11 -5.61
C ILE A 40 12.04 -4.74 -5.78
N ASN A 41 12.11 -4.25 -7.02
CA ASN A 41 12.67 -2.94 -7.35
C ASN A 41 11.74 -1.80 -6.87
N ILE A 42 11.79 -1.50 -5.57
CA ILE A 42 11.05 -0.39 -4.98
C ILE A 42 11.65 0.97 -5.35
N ASP A 43 12.96 1.02 -5.64
CA ASP A 43 13.65 2.24 -6.06
C ASP A 43 13.02 2.81 -7.33
N TYR A 44 12.57 1.96 -8.25
CA TYR A 44 11.80 2.39 -9.43
C TYR A 44 10.61 3.30 -9.08
N ALA A 45 9.90 2.99 -7.99
CA ALA A 45 8.77 3.77 -7.52
C ALA A 45 9.23 5.04 -6.77
N LEU A 46 10.25 4.92 -5.92
CA LEU A 46 10.78 6.03 -5.14
C LEU A 46 11.38 7.12 -6.04
N ASP A 47 12.15 6.74 -7.07
CA ASP A 47 12.73 7.65 -8.08
C ASP A 47 11.66 8.41 -8.86
N ARG A 48 10.43 7.86 -8.93
CA ARG A 48 9.26 8.47 -9.60
C ARG A 48 8.39 9.28 -8.66
N GLY A 49 8.88 9.56 -7.45
CA GLY A 49 8.22 10.45 -6.50
C GLY A 49 7.12 9.79 -5.69
N VAL A 50 7.13 8.45 -5.55
CA VAL A 50 6.28 7.77 -4.55
C VAL A 50 6.76 8.12 -3.15
N TRP A 51 5.84 8.51 -2.29
CA TRP A 51 6.15 8.91 -0.92
C TRP A 51 6.21 7.70 0.00
N VAL A 52 7.15 7.72 0.95
CA VAL A 52 7.17 6.76 2.05
C VAL A 52 6.48 7.39 3.25
N ARG A 53 5.51 6.68 3.84
CA ARG A 53 4.83 7.11 5.08
C ARG A 53 4.84 5.99 6.12
N ALA A 54 5.27 6.33 7.32
CA ALA A 54 5.38 5.42 8.45
C ALA A 54 4.43 5.84 9.58
N TYR A 55 4.02 4.88 10.41
CA TYR A 55 3.55 5.17 11.76
C TYR A 55 4.67 4.99 12.76
N SER A 56 4.70 5.83 13.80
CA SER A 56 5.59 5.62 14.94
C SER A 56 5.08 4.45 15.78
N HIS A 57 3.89 4.58 16.37
CA HIS A 57 3.24 3.51 17.13
C HIS A 57 1.73 3.66 16.98
N LYS A 58 1.08 2.75 16.24
CA LYS A 58 -0.38 2.67 16.16
C LYS A 58 -0.80 1.22 16.35
N PRO A 59 -1.45 0.86 17.48
CA PRO A 59 -2.00 -0.47 17.64
C PRO A 59 -3.14 -0.66 16.64
N GLY A 60 -3.08 -1.75 15.88
CA GLY A 60 -4.07 -2.11 14.87
C GLY A 60 -4.60 -3.51 15.11
N THR A 61 -5.91 -3.69 15.03
CA THR A 61 -6.58 -5.00 15.06
C THR A 61 -6.77 -5.51 13.63
N PHE A 62 -5.67 -5.94 13.02
CA PHE A 62 -5.68 -6.59 11.71
C PHE A 62 -5.61 -8.09 11.91
N SER A 63 -6.77 -8.74 11.88
CA SER A 63 -6.87 -10.18 12.18
C SER A 63 -6.16 -11.01 11.11
N GLY A 64 -4.95 -11.49 11.42
CA GLY A 64 -4.24 -12.48 10.61
C GLY A 64 -3.56 -11.95 9.34
N LEU A 65 -3.53 -10.63 9.12
CA LEU A 65 -2.71 -10.04 8.05
C LEU A 65 -1.28 -9.80 8.52
N PRO A 66 -0.28 -9.97 7.64
CA PRO A 66 1.09 -9.60 7.96
C PRO A 66 1.22 -8.08 8.13
N MET A 67 2.18 -7.66 8.95
CA MET A 67 2.34 -6.25 9.35
C MET A 67 2.52 -5.29 8.16
N HIS A 68 3.20 -5.73 7.10
CA HIS A 68 3.42 -4.92 5.91
C HIS A 68 2.12 -4.61 5.15
N GLU A 69 1.14 -5.51 5.19
CA GLU A 69 -0.20 -5.26 4.62
C GLU A 69 -1.05 -4.40 5.56
N ALA A 70 -1.02 -4.72 6.86
CA ALA A 70 -1.76 -3.99 7.89
C ALA A 70 -1.38 -2.50 7.91
N GLU A 71 -0.08 -2.18 7.78
CA GLU A 71 0.38 -0.80 7.74
C GLU A 71 -0.17 -0.03 6.53
N ALA A 72 -0.20 -0.64 5.34
CA ALA A 72 -0.77 -0.02 4.16
C ALA A 72 -2.26 0.32 4.35
N ILE A 73 -3.04 -0.58 4.96
CA ILE A 73 -4.46 -0.33 5.26
C ILE A 73 -4.60 0.82 6.28
N MET A 74 -3.79 0.83 7.35
CA MET A 74 -3.80 1.92 8.34
C MET A 74 -3.47 3.27 7.70
N VAL A 75 -2.47 3.33 6.82
CA VAL A 75 -2.08 4.57 6.15
C VAL A 75 -3.19 5.03 5.22
N ALA A 76 -3.83 4.11 4.51
CA ALA A 76 -4.95 4.44 3.62
C ALA A 76 -6.15 4.99 4.39
N SER A 77 -6.50 4.37 5.52
CA SER A 77 -7.61 4.80 6.38
C SER A 77 -7.41 6.23 6.92
N ASP A 78 -6.26 6.52 7.54
CA ASP A 78 -6.02 7.85 8.15
C ASP A 78 -5.95 8.98 7.13
N LEU A 79 -5.47 8.67 5.92
CA LEU A 79 -5.40 9.63 4.83
C LEU A 79 -6.71 9.79 4.06
N GLN A 80 -7.74 8.98 4.38
CA GLN A 80 -8.94 8.83 3.56
C GLN A 80 -8.57 8.58 2.09
N ALA A 81 -7.54 7.77 1.88
CA ALA A 81 -6.99 7.40 0.58
C ALA A 81 -7.66 6.14 0.04
N ILE A 82 -7.52 5.90 -1.27
CA ILE A 82 -7.77 4.57 -1.82
C ILE A 82 -6.59 3.64 -1.49
N LEU A 83 -6.88 2.35 -1.35
CA LEU A 83 -5.87 1.29 -1.26
C LEU A 83 -5.79 0.54 -2.60
N ILE A 84 -4.60 0.44 -3.15
CA ILE A 84 -4.29 -0.39 -4.31
C ILE A 84 -3.76 -1.73 -3.79
N ALA A 85 -4.54 -2.80 -3.94
CA ALA A 85 -4.21 -4.12 -3.40
C ALA A 85 -4.55 -5.23 -4.39
N SER A 86 -3.74 -6.30 -4.39
CA SER A 86 -3.96 -7.49 -5.24
C SER A 86 -4.55 -8.66 -4.45
N ASP A 87 -4.17 -8.81 -3.18
CA ASP A 87 -4.55 -9.94 -2.33
C ASP A 87 -5.99 -9.81 -1.80
N GLU A 88 -6.83 -10.83 -2.01
CA GLU A 88 -8.25 -10.82 -1.63
C GLU A 88 -8.50 -10.70 -0.12
N LYS A 89 -7.60 -11.20 0.73
CA LYS A 89 -7.74 -11.03 2.19
C LYS A 89 -7.46 -9.59 2.58
N VAL A 90 -6.45 -8.96 1.97
CA VAL A 90 -6.12 -7.54 2.17
C VAL A 90 -7.28 -6.65 1.71
N LYS A 91 -7.86 -6.92 0.53
CA LYS A 91 -9.01 -6.17 0.02
C LYS A 91 -10.20 -6.22 0.98
N LYS A 92 -10.62 -7.43 1.38
CA LYS A 92 -11.75 -7.63 2.29
C LYS A 92 -11.56 -6.93 3.64
N GLU A 93 -10.36 -7.02 4.20
CA GLU A 93 -10.06 -6.39 5.49
C GLU A 93 -10.05 -4.86 5.39
N ALA A 94 -9.51 -4.30 4.30
CA ALA A 94 -9.53 -2.87 4.06
C ALA A 94 -10.97 -2.34 3.89
N GLU A 95 -11.80 -3.03 3.13
CA GLU A 95 -13.22 -2.70 2.95
C GLU A 95 -14.00 -2.79 4.27
N ARG A 96 -13.74 -3.82 5.09
CA ARG A 96 -14.31 -3.95 6.45
C ARG A 96 -14.01 -2.73 7.33
N LEU A 97 -12.86 -2.08 7.10
CA LEU A 97 -12.42 -0.88 7.81
C LEU A 97 -12.83 0.43 7.11
N GLY A 98 -13.67 0.36 6.07
CA GLY A 98 -14.20 1.52 5.35
C GLY A 98 -13.22 2.14 4.35
N VAL A 99 -12.11 1.47 4.04
CA VAL A 99 -11.14 1.92 3.04
C VAL A 99 -11.63 1.50 1.65
N LYS A 100 -11.66 2.43 0.70
CA LYS A 100 -11.98 2.11 -0.69
C LYS A 100 -10.81 1.39 -1.33
N VAL A 101 -11.06 0.20 -1.88
CA VAL A 101 -10.03 -0.63 -2.51
C VAL A 101 -10.18 -0.61 -4.03
N VAL A 102 -9.04 -0.65 -4.73
CA VAL A 102 -8.97 -0.81 -6.19
C VAL A 102 -7.93 -1.88 -6.54
N SER A 103 -8.23 -2.68 -7.56
CA SER A 103 -7.26 -3.62 -8.12
C SER A 103 -6.25 -2.89 -9.03
N PRO A 104 -4.99 -3.34 -9.09
CA PRO A 104 -4.01 -2.80 -10.03
C PRO A 104 -4.30 -3.19 -11.49
N ASP A 105 -4.92 -4.35 -11.70
CA ASP A 105 -5.39 -4.90 -13.00
C ASP A 105 -6.39 -3.99 -13.71
#